data_AF-A0A2X0N6W5-F1
#
_entry.id   AF-A0A2X0N6W5-F1
#
_cell.length_a   1.000
_cell.length_b   1.000
_cell.length_c   1.000
_cell.angle_alpha   90.00
_cell.angle_beta   90.00
_cell.angle_gamma   90.00
#
_symmetry.space_group_name_H-M   'P 1'
#
loop_
_entity.id
_entity.type
_entity.pdbx_description
1 polymer ?
#
loop_
_entity_poly.entity_id
_entity_poly.type
_entity_poly.pdbx_seq_one_letter_code
_entity_poly.pdbx_strand_id
1 'polypeptide(L)'
;MSLMTTAQLTRAASAYRALLRAQRITFKGDEYALNKAHQQTRVLFNKFIPSASALRNQAGPSLERPSLSATEIDEHIQSAHEIAAYLRKNVVQGIRNEDGNYTLRFTEETERGDNSTIRAPSASEARPLRPPREVPSENQGVRRRRAQPKLEPCCGGGAAAGVETTKSDATS
;
A
#
# COMPACT_ATOMS: atom_id res chain seq x y z
N MET A 1 -31.76 3.92 26.14
CA MET A 1 -31.57 2.52 25.69
C MET A 1 -30.11 2.36 25.30
N SER A 2 -29.38 1.41 25.89
CA SER A 2 -27.97 1.17 25.53
C SER A 2 -27.92 0.60 24.11
N LEU A 3 -27.21 1.29 23.21
CA LEU A 3 -27.06 0.92 21.80
C LEU A 3 -26.24 -0.39 21.61
N MET A 4 -25.53 -0.86 22.63
CA MET A 4 -24.78 -2.12 22.63
C MET A 4 -24.83 -2.82 23.99
N THR A 5 -24.74 -4.15 23.97
CA THR A 5 -24.60 -4.97 25.19
C THR A 5 -23.15 -4.96 25.70
N THR A 6 -22.95 -5.21 26.99
CA THR A 6 -21.60 -5.32 27.58
C THR A 6 -20.77 -6.44 26.93
N ALA A 7 -21.41 -7.56 26.58
CA ALA A 7 -20.77 -8.67 25.86
C ALA A 7 -20.33 -8.27 24.44
N GLN A 8 -21.06 -7.40 23.75
CA GLN A 8 -20.62 -6.87 22.45
C GLN A 8 -19.44 -5.93 22.60
N LEU A 9 -19.41 -5.09 23.64
CA LEU A 9 -18.28 -4.20 23.91
C LEU A 9 -16.98 -4.97 24.19
N THR A 10 -17.04 -6.07 24.95
CA THR A 10 -15.86 -6.90 25.22
C THR A 10 -15.37 -7.61 23.95
N ARG A 11 -16.28 -8.17 23.14
CA ARG A 11 -15.96 -8.78 21.84
C ARG A 11 -15.33 -7.75 20.89
N ALA A 12 -15.92 -6.56 20.75
CA ALA A 12 -15.38 -5.47 19.96
C ALA A 12 -13.97 -5.05 20.40
N ALA A 13 -13.73 -4.89 21.70
CA ALA A 13 -12.41 -4.57 22.21
C ALA A 13 -11.38 -5.67 21.89
N SER A 14 -11.80 -6.95 21.91
CA SER A 14 -10.95 -8.07 21.52
C SER A 14 -10.59 -8.03 20.03
N ALA A 15 -11.56 -7.75 19.16
CA ALA A 15 -11.38 -7.65 17.72
C ALA A 15 -10.44 -6.49 17.35
N TYR A 16 -10.64 -5.32 17.96
CA TYR A 16 -9.78 -4.16 17.79
C TYR A 16 -8.33 -4.48 18.15
N ARG A 17 -8.09 -5.12 19.29
CA ARG A 17 -6.74 -5.54 19.71
C ARG A 17 -6.14 -6.58 18.77
N ALA A 18 -6.93 -7.53 18.27
CA ALA A 18 -6.47 -8.54 17.31
C ALA A 18 -5.96 -7.86 16.03
N LEU A 19 -6.67 -6.86 15.55
CA LEU A 19 -6.32 -6.11 14.34
C LEU A 19 -5.04 -5.28 14.52
N LEU A 20 -4.88 -4.59 15.66
CA LEU A 20 -3.64 -3.89 15.99
C LEU A 20 -2.43 -4.83 16.11
N ARG A 21 -2.62 -6.02 16.70
CA ARG A 21 -1.55 -7.03 16.76
C ARG A 21 -1.17 -7.54 15.37
N ALA A 22 -2.16 -7.84 14.52
CA ALA A 22 -1.93 -8.24 13.14
C ALA A 22 -1.12 -7.18 12.39
N GLN A 23 -1.51 -5.90 12.50
CA GLN A 23 -0.78 -4.79 11.88
C GLN A 23 0.66 -4.68 12.36
N ARG A 24 0.92 -4.85 13.66
CA ARG A 24 2.29 -4.84 14.20
C ARG A 24 3.15 -5.97 13.62
N ILE A 25 2.59 -7.15 13.38
CA ILE A 25 3.29 -8.27 12.79
C ILE A 25 3.53 -8.01 11.29
N THR A 26 2.47 -7.64 10.57
CA THR A 26 2.51 -7.39 9.12
C THR A 26 3.42 -6.22 8.78
N PHE A 27 3.40 -5.12 9.55
CA PHE A 27 4.16 -3.90 9.28
C PHE A 27 5.43 -3.72 10.11
N LYS A 28 5.99 -4.80 10.66
CA LYS A 28 7.20 -4.74 11.50
C LYS A 28 8.36 -4.03 10.77
N GLY A 29 8.95 -3.01 11.39
CA GLY A 29 10.06 -2.25 10.80
C GLY A 29 9.64 -1.16 9.81
N ASP A 30 8.36 -1.04 9.48
CA ASP A 30 7.78 0.07 8.72
C ASP A 30 6.86 0.90 9.64
N GLU A 31 7.48 1.78 10.42
CA GLU A 31 6.77 2.63 11.37
C GLU A 31 5.77 3.57 10.69
N TYR A 32 6.05 4.00 9.46
CA TYR A 32 5.15 4.88 8.72
C TYR A 32 3.85 4.14 8.35
N ALA A 33 3.97 2.96 7.72
CA ALA A 33 2.81 2.15 7.36
C ALA A 33 2.04 1.72 8.62
N LEU A 34 2.73 1.32 9.68
CA LEU A 34 2.10 0.92 10.95
C LEU A 34 1.27 2.06 11.56
N ASN A 35 1.84 3.27 11.65
CA ASN A 35 1.14 4.43 12.20
C ASN A 35 -0.07 4.83 11.36
N LYS A 36 0.05 4.80 10.02
CA LYS A 36 -1.08 5.06 9.12
C LYS A 36 -2.17 3.99 9.25
N ALA A 37 -1.80 2.72 9.36
CA ALA A 37 -2.74 1.62 9.55
C ALA A 37 -3.50 1.76 10.89
N HIS A 38 -2.81 2.10 11.99
CA HIS A 38 -3.45 2.36 13.28
C HIS A 38 -4.44 3.53 13.22
N GLN A 39 -4.07 4.64 12.57
CA GLN A 39 -4.94 5.81 12.42
C GLN A 39 -6.21 5.46 11.64
N GLN A 40 -6.06 4.80 10.48
CA GLN A 40 -7.18 4.37 9.66
C GLN A 40 -8.09 3.40 10.41
N THR A 41 -7.50 2.43 11.11
CA THR A 41 -8.24 1.49 11.96
C THR A 41 -9.09 2.20 12.99
N ARG A 42 -8.54 3.20 13.68
CA ARG A 42 -9.28 3.97 14.67
C ARG A 42 -10.47 4.72 14.05
N VAL A 43 -10.28 5.31 12.87
CA VAL A 43 -11.35 6.02 12.16
C VAL A 43 -12.46 5.05 11.73
N LEU A 44 -12.09 3.97 11.05
CA LEU A 44 -13.04 2.98 10.54
C LEU A 44 -13.75 2.25 11.67
N PHE A 45 -13.03 1.80 12.69
CA PHE A 45 -13.63 1.09 13.81
C PHE A 45 -14.61 1.97 14.58
N ASN A 46 -14.28 3.25 14.83
CA ASN A 46 -15.20 4.18 15.49
C ASN A 46 -16.43 4.54 14.63
N LYS A 47 -16.35 4.41 13.31
CA LYS A 47 -17.49 4.62 12.39
C LYS A 47 -18.53 3.51 12.52
N PHE A 48 -18.10 2.25 12.63
CA PHE A 48 -18.99 1.08 12.64
C PHE A 48 -19.27 0.54 14.05
N ILE A 49 -18.32 0.67 14.99
CA ILE A 49 -18.42 0.15 16.35
C ILE A 49 -18.07 1.28 17.32
N PRO A 50 -19.05 1.94 17.95
CA PRO A 50 -18.78 3.01 18.88
C PRO A 50 -18.09 2.45 20.13
N SER A 51 -16.91 2.96 20.44
CA SER A 51 -16.25 2.66 21.72
C SER A 51 -17.14 3.10 22.90
N ALA A 52 -17.10 2.36 24.01
CA ALA A 52 -17.80 2.72 25.24
C ALA A 52 -17.49 4.15 25.71
N SER A 53 -16.28 4.65 25.48
CA SER A 53 -15.89 6.04 25.77
C SER A 53 -16.50 7.05 24.79
N ALA A 54 -16.62 6.70 23.51
CA ALA A 54 -17.31 7.50 22.51
C ALA A 54 -18.84 7.52 22.73
N LEU A 55 -19.38 6.48 23.38
CA LEU A 55 -20.78 6.41 23.81
C LEU A 55 -21.03 7.25 25.08
N ARG A 56 -20.03 7.38 25.96
CA ARG A 56 -20.11 8.19 27.18
C ARG A 56 -19.99 9.69 26.90
N ASN A 57 -19.21 10.07 25.89
CA ASN A 57 -18.96 11.47 25.50
C ASN A 57 -19.97 12.00 24.45
N GLN A 58 -21.22 11.54 24.46
CA GLN A 58 -22.32 11.91 23.54
C GLN A 58 -22.76 13.41 23.60
N ALA A 59 -21.89 14.33 24.00
CA ALA A 59 -22.17 15.77 24.11
C ALA A 59 -21.57 16.59 22.95
N GLY A 60 -21.29 15.99 21.80
CA GLY A 60 -20.74 16.66 20.61
C GLY A 60 -21.66 16.54 19.39
N PRO A 61 -21.61 17.50 18.44
CA PRO A 61 -22.61 17.65 17.38
C PRO A 61 -22.67 16.39 16.50
N SER A 62 -23.91 15.96 16.26
CA SER A 62 -24.32 14.77 15.50
C SER A 62 -23.60 14.63 14.16
N LEU A 63 -22.50 13.88 14.14
CA LEU A 63 -22.14 13.13 12.94
C LEU A 63 -23.25 12.09 12.75
N GLU A 64 -23.94 12.13 11.62
CA GLU A 64 -24.97 11.15 11.23
C GLU A 64 -24.43 9.75 11.47
N ARG A 65 -24.86 9.16 12.58
CA ARG A 65 -24.38 7.88 13.04
C ARG A 65 -25.34 6.85 12.47
N PRO A 66 -24.88 5.89 11.65
CA PRO A 66 -25.75 4.85 11.17
C PRO A 66 -26.35 4.14 12.40
N SER A 67 -27.68 4.07 12.45
CA SER A 67 -28.41 3.32 13.46
C SER A 67 -28.25 1.83 13.14
N LEU A 68 -27.10 1.26 13.51
CA LEU A 68 -26.80 -0.14 13.28
C LEU A 68 -27.61 -1.00 14.26
N SER A 69 -28.23 -2.04 13.73
CA SER A 69 -28.87 -3.10 14.49
C SER A 69 -27.85 -3.94 15.25
N ALA A 70 -28.30 -4.65 16.29
CA ALA A 70 -27.41 -5.50 17.09
C ALA A 70 -26.73 -6.61 16.27
N THR A 71 -27.37 -7.08 15.19
CA THR A 71 -26.83 -8.10 14.28
C THR A 71 -25.71 -7.55 13.41
N GLU A 72 -25.90 -6.36 12.82
CA GLU A 72 -24.87 -5.69 12.00
C GLU A 72 -23.60 -5.38 12.81
N ILE A 73 -23.77 -5.05 14.09
CA ILE A 73 -22.64 -4.84 15.00
C ILE A 73 -21.83 -6.14 15.18
N ASP A 74 -22.50 -7.27 15.36
CA ASP A 74 -21.84 -8.56 15.51
C ASP A 74 -21.12 -8.97 14.20
N GLU A 75 -21.73 -8.71 13.04
CA GLU A 75 -21.11 -8.89 11.74
C GLU A 75 -19.84 -8.04 11.59
N HIS A 76 -19.89 -6.75 11.95
CA HIS A 76 -18.72 -5.88 11.90
C HIS A 76 -17.59 -6.34 12.84
N ILE A 77 -17.92 -6.83 14.04
CA ILE A 77 -16.94 -7.41 14.96
C ILE A 77 -16.28 -8.63 14.31
N GLN A 78 -17.06 -9.50 13.68
CA GLN A 78 -16.57 -10.69 13.00
C GLN A 78 -15.69 -10.33 11.80
N SER A 79 -16.12 -9.39 10.95
CA SER A 79 -15.31 -8.89 9.83
C SER A 79 -13.97 -8.32 10.29
N ALA A 80 -13.90 -7.68 11.46
CA ALA A 80 -12.63 -7.19 12.01
C ALA A 80 -11.65 -8.34 12.35
N HIS A 81 -12.16 -9.48 12.85
CA HIS A 81 -11.33 -10.67 13.06
C HIS A 81 -10.85 -11.27 11.73
N GLU A 82 -11.71 -11.30 10.71
CA GLU A 82 -11.37 -11.78 9.38
C GLU A 82 -10.30 -10.92 8.72
N ILE A 83 -10.44 -9.59 8.80
CA ILE A 83 -9.41 -8.65 8.32
C ILE A 83 -8.09 -8.89 9.06
N ALA A 84 -8.12 -9.11 10.37
CA ALA A 84 -6.90 -9.40 11.13
C ALA A 84 -6.25 -10.73 10.72
N ALA A 85 -7.03 -11.75 10.36
CA ALA A 85 -6.50 -12.99 9.79
C ALA A 85 -5.94 -12.76 8.38
N TYR A 86 -6.66 -11.99 7.55
CA TYR A 86 -6.25 -11.66 6.20
C TYR A 86 -4.91 -10.93 6.17
N LEU A 87 -4.72 -9.93 7.04
CA LEU A 87 -3.46 -9.17 7.13
C LEU A 87 -2.25 -10.06 7.49
N ARG A 88 -2.45 -11.11 8.27
CA ARG A 88 -1.35 -12.02 8.68
C ARG A 88 -1.05 -13.06 7.60
N LYS A 89 -2.11 -13.56 6.95
CA LYS A 89 -2.02 -14.63 5.97
C LYS A 89 -1.65 -14.17 4.58
N ASN A 90 -2.15 -13.01 4.14
CA ASN A 90 -2.12 -12.60 2.74
C ASN A 90 -1.22 -11.40 2.44
N VAL A 91 -0.92 -10.56 3.45
CA VAL A 91 -0.11 -9.36 3.25
C VAL A 91 1.33 -9.63 3.66
N VAL A 92 2.25 -9.40 2.72
CA VAL A 92 3.71 -9.48 2.93
C VAL A 92 4.36 -8.14 2.64
N GLN A 93 5.48 -7.87 3.31
CA GLN A 93 6.25 -6.65 3.09
C GLN A 93 7.47 -6.92 2.22
N GLY A 94 7.72 -6.04 1.24
CA GLY A 94 8.99 -5.97 0.55
C GLY A 94 9.97 -5.10 1.33
N ILE A 95 11.13 -5.65 1.69
CA ILE A 95 12.24 -4.94 2.33
C ILE A 95 13.31 -4.69 1.28
N ARG A 96 13.75 -3.43 1.15
CA ARG A 96 14.83 -3.07 0.24
C ARG A 96 16.18 -3.47 0.86
N ASN A 97 16.95 -4.27 0.16
CA ASN A 97 18.32 -4.61 0.49
C ASN A 97 19.29 -3.50 0.08
N GLU A 98 20.52 -3.57 0.59
CA GLU A 98 21.60 -2.61 0.29
C GLU A 98 21.92 -2.54 -1.21
N ASP A 99 21.81 -3.66 -1.93
CA ASP A 99 22.01 -3.76 -3.38
C ASP A 99 20.88 -3.10 -4.22
N GLY A 100 19.85 -2.56 -3.55
CA GLY A 100 18.68 -1.96 -4.20
C GLY A 100 17.58 -2.95 -4.60
N ASN A 101 17.77 -4.25 -4.39
CA ASN A 101 16.77 -5.30 -4.62
C ASN A 101 15.74 -5.37 -3.49
N TYR A 102 14.52 -5.84 -3.76
CA TYR A 102 13.50 -6.05 -2.73
C TYR A 102 13.34 -7.53 -2.39
N THR A 103 13.41 -7.86 -1.09
CA THR A 103 13.13 -9.20 -0.56
C THR A 103 11.77 -9.22 0.13
N LEU A 104 10.99 -10.28 -0.08
CA LEU A 104 9.69 -10.42 0.58
C LEU A 104 9.88 -11.05 1.96
N ARG A 105 9.35 -10.40 3.00
CA ARG A 105 9.31 -10.93 4.36
C ARG A 105 8.06 -11.77 4.56
N PHE A 106 8.22 -13.09 4.49
CA PHE A 106 7.20 -14.06 4.89
C PHE A 106 7.19 -14.23 6.42
N THR A 107 6.00 -14.41 6.99
CA THR A 107 5.82 -14.82 8.39
C THR A 107 5.31 -16.26 8.45
N GLU A 108 5.40 -16.92 9.61
CA GLU A 108 4.93 -18.31 9.78
C GLU A 108 3.45 -18.49 9.44
N GLU A 109 2.63 -17.46 9.69
CA GLU A 109 1.19 -17.47 9.42
C GLU A 109 0.85 -17.11 7.96
N THR A 110 1.83 -16.74 7.13
CA THR A 110 1.58 -16.31 5.75
C THR A 110 1.28 -17.53 4.87
N GLU A 111 0.05 -17.58 4.38
CA GLU A 111 -0.39 -18.63 3.46
C GLU A 111 0.20 -18.37 2.08
N ARG A 112 1.05 -19.30 1.62
CA ARG A 112 1.57 -19.28 0.25
C ARG A 112 0.62 -20.12 -0.59
N GLY A 113 -0.17 -19.46 -1.45
CA GLY A 113 -1.00 -20.18 -2.41
C GLY A 113 -0.13 -21.00 -3.36
N ASP A 114 -0.48 -22.27 -3.53
CA ASP A 114 0.10 -23.12 -4.57
C ASP A 114 -0.41 -22.60 -5.92
N ASN A 115 0.34 -21.70 -6.56
CA ASN A 115 -0.01 -21.11 -7.87
C ASN A 115 0.05 -22.14 -9.03
N SER A 116 -0.15 -23.43 -8.76
CA SER A 116 -0.04 -24.53 -9.72
C SER A 116 -1.12 -24.45 -10.81
N THR A 117 -2.34 -24.02 -10.47
CA THR A 117 -3.48 -23.95 -11.41
C THR A 117 -3.37 -22.79 -12.42
N ILE A 118 -2.61 -21.74 -12.12
CA ILE A 118 -2.41 -20.57 -13.01
C ILE A 118 -1.30 -20.83 -14.04
N ARG A 119 -0.35 -21.71 -13.74
CA ARG A 119 0.84 -21.95 -14.58
C ARG A 119 0.54 -22.83 -15.79
N ALA A 120 -0.58 -23.53 -15.82
CA ALA A 120 -1.06 -24.24 -16.99
C ALA A 120 -2.10 -23.37 -17.70
N PRO A 121 -1.75 -22.56 -18.72
CA PRO A 121 -2.77 -22.13 -19.66
C PRO A 121 -3.42 -23.40 -20.21
N SER A 122 -4.73 -23.53 -20.06
CA SER A 122 -5.46 -24.59 -20.76
C SER A 122 -5.05 -24.50 -22.23
N ALA A 123 -4.64 -25.62 -22.82
CA ALA A 123 -4.13 -25.67 -24.20
C ALA A 123 -5.08 -25.04 -25.24
N SER A 124 -6.34 -24.79 -24.86
CA SER A 124 -7.36 -24.06 -25.63
C SER A 124 -7.14 -22.54 -25.76
N GLU A 125 -6.29 -21.90 -24.95
CA GLU A 125 -6.06 -20.44 -24.98
C GLU A 125 -4.66 -20.04 -25.47
N ALA A 126 -3.82 -21.01 -25.84
CA ALA A 126 -2.59 -20.74 -26.58
C ALA A 126 -2.96 -20.21 -27.97
N ARG A 127 -3.23 -18.89 -28.07
CA ARG A 127 -3.23 -18.19 -29.35
C ARG A 127 -1.92 -18.58 -30.05
N PRO A 128 -1.96 -19.18 -31.25
CA PRO A 128 -0.73 -19.56 -31.92
C PRO A 128 0.12 -18.30 -32.03
N LEU A 129 1.33 -18.36 -31.50
CA LEU A 129 2.34 -17.35 -31.72
C LEU A 129 2.38 -17.12 -33.23
N ARG A 130 2.14 -15.89 -33.68
CA ARG A 130 2.27 -15.58 -35.11
C ARG A 130 3.66 -16.07 -35.52
N PRO A 131 3.79 -16.83 -36.62
CA PRO A 131 5.10 -17.26 -37.07
C PRO A 131 5.99 -16.02 -37.21
N PRO A 132 7.27 -16.08 -36.80
CA PRO A 132 8.20 -14.99 -37.02
C PRO A 132 8.11 -14.56 -38.49
N ARG A 133 7.87 -13.27 -38.74
CA ARG A 133 7.91 -12.75 -40.11
C ARG A 133 9.32 -13.02 -40.65
N GLU A 134 9.42 -13.83 -41.69
CA GLU A 134 10.66 -13.95 -42.46
C GLU A 134 11.01 -12.56 -42.99
N VAL A 135 12.08 -11.98 -42.46
CA VAL A 135 12.67 -10.76 -43.00
C VAL A 135 13.37 -11.13 -44.31
N PRO A 136 12.98 -10.56 -45.47
CA PRO A 136 13.70 -10.80 -46.71
C PRO A 136 15.17 -10.39 -46.56
N SER A 137 16.09 -11.25 -47.01
CA SER A 137 17.55 -11.10 -46.92
C SER A 137 18.12 -9.95 -47.78
N GLU A 138 17.32 -8.98 -48.18
CA GLU A 138 17.67 -8.05 -49.25
C GLU A 138 18.12 -6.66 -48.75
N ASN A 139 18.86 -6.63 -47.64
CA ASN A 139 19.57 -5.41 -47.20
C ASN A 139 20.90 -5.71 -46.49
N GLN A 140 21.66 -6.69 -46.99
CA GLN A 140 23.07 -6.84 -46.64
C GLN A 140 23.91 -5.76 -47.34
N GLY A 141 23.76 -4.49 -46.96
CA GLY A 141 24.46 -3.46 -47.72
C GLY A 141 24.36 -1.99 -47.35
N VAL A 142 23.89 -1.56 -46.18
CA VAL A 142 24.12 -0.16 -45.77
C VAL A 142 24.32 -0.05 -44.26
N ARG A 143 25.58 -0.04 -43.82
CA ARG A 143 25.93 0.46 -42.48
C ARG A 143 25.75 1.97 -42.45
N ARG A 144 24.53 2.46 -42.18
CA ARG A 144 24.35 3.86 -41.78
C ARG A 144 25.00 4.02 -40.41
N ARG A 145 26.10 4.78 -40.35
CA ARG A 145 26.73 5.20 -39.09
C ARG A 145 25.64 5.89 -38.26
N ARG A 146 25.33 5.35 -37.09
CA ARG A 146 24.38 5.96 -36.16
C ARG A 146 25.04 7.25 -35.64
N ALA A 147 24.57 8.40 -36.12
CA ALA A 147 24.91 9.69 -35.52
C ALA A 147 24.46 9.66 -34.05
N GLN A 148 25.34 10.05 -33.13
CA GLN A 148 24.97 10.19 -31.73
C GLN A 148 23.86 11.26 -31.61
N PRO A 149 22.81 11.02 -30.80
CA PRO A 149 21.78 12.04 -30.60
C PRO A 149 22.38 13.22 -29.83
N LYS A 150 22.34 14.41 -30.43
CA LYS A 150 22.58 15.67 -29.73
C LYS A 150 21.49 15.85 -28.67
N LEU A 151 21.88 15.89 -27.39
CA LEU A 151 21.04 16.41 -26.32
C LEU A 151 20.94 17.93 -26.51
N GLU A 152 19.81 18.39 -27.04
CA GLU A 152 19.42 19.80 -27.01
C GLU A 152 18.54 20.03 -25.75
N PRO A 153 18.79 21.10 -24.98
CA PRO A 153 18.07 21.40 -23.76
C PRO A 153 16.70 22.04 -24.06
N CYS A 154 15.66 21.63 -23.33
CA CYS A 154 14.36 22.30 -23.37
C CYS A 154 14.47 23.70 -22.75
N CYS A 155 14.29 24.75 -23.57
CA CYS A 155 13.86 26.07 -23.13
C CYS A 155 12.44 25.99 -22.56
N GLY A 156 12.06 26.70 -21.49
CA GLY A 156 12.80 27.70 -20.75
C GLY A 156 12.07 28.14 -19.49
N GLY A 157 12.78 28.91 -18.67
CA GLY A 157 12.25 29.55 -17.48
C GLY A 157 13.35 30.05 -16.55
N GLY A 158 13.96 31.19 -16.91
CA GLY A 158 14.40 32.25 -15.99
C GLY A 158 15.43 31.92 -14.91
N ALA A 159 16.65 32.45 -15.10
CA ALA A 159 17.83 32.28 -14.27
C ALA A 159 17.71 32.84 -12.84
N ALA A 160 18.45 32.16 -11.96
CA ALA A 160 18.79 32.55 -10.60
C ALA A 160 19.74 33.77 -10.55
N ALA A 161 19.71 34.39 -9.38
CA ALA A 161 20.59 35.46 -8.93
C ALA A 161 22.08 35.10 -9.00
N GLY A 162 22.92 36.13 -9.18
CA GLY A 162 24.36 36.06 -8.98
C GLY A 162 25.05 37.37 -9.37
N VAL A 163 25.20 38.29 -8.41
CA VAL A 163 26.24 39.33 -8.44
C VAL A 163 27.30 38.88 -7.44
N GLU A 164 28.45 38.42 -7.94
CA GLU A 164 29.67 38.25 -7.17
C GLU A 164 30.52 39.52 -7.29
N THR A 165 30.75 40.18 -6.17
CA THR A 165 31.71 41.28 -6.04
C THR A 165 33.06 40.68 -5.67
N THR A 166 34.05 40.83 -6.55
CA THR A 166 35.44 40.44 -6.29
C THR A 166 36.13 41.43 -5.34
N LYS A 167 37.06 40.90 -4.55
CA LYS A 167 37.89 41.60 -3.58
C LYS A 167 39.35 41.55 -4.04
N SER A 168 40.01 42.71 -4.13
CA SER A 168 41.47 42.97 -4.11
C SER A 168 41.71 44.39 -4.69
N ASP A 169 42.60 45.28 -4.26
CA ASP A 169 43.58 45.38 -3.18
C ASP A 169 44.10 46.84 -3.18
N ALA A 170 44.53 47.30 -2.00
CA ALA A 170 45.68 48.19 -1.69
C ALA A 170 46.04 49.48 -2.50
N THR A 171 46.13 50.58 -1.73
CA THR A 171 47.22 51.61 -1.67
C THR A 171 47.57 52.46 -2.89
N SER A 172 47.22 53.76 -2.85
CA SER A 172 48.10 54.89 -2.49
C SER A 172 47.32 56.21 -2.51
#